data_AF-A0A657ARC0-F1
#
_entry.id   AF-A0A657ARC0-F1
#
_cell.length_a   1.000
_cell.length_b   1.000
_cell.length_c   1.000
_cell.angle_alpha   90.00
_cell.angle_beta   90.00
_cell.angle_gamma   90.00
#
_symmetry.space_group_name_H-M   'P 1'
#
loop_
_entity.id
_entity.type
_entity.pdbx_description
1 polymer ?
#
loop_
_entity_poly.entity_id
_entity_poly.type
_entity_poly.pdbx_seq_one_letter_code
_entity_poly.pdbx_strand_id
1 'polypeptide(L)'
;MSGALLTACSTVDEAPAQKTATATDVVSQYVSIAQSNYGDSLNTAKTLDTAIKALLDAPSEESLAAAKSAWIEARVPYQQTEAYRFGNAYVDDWEGKVNAWPLDEGLIDYVDASYGTESDENPYYAANIIANPKLNVGGVEVDASSITPALLSEQLQEIDEVESNVATGYHAIEFLLWGQDLNGTNQGAGARPATDFSLENCTNGNCDRRREYLQAASTLLISDLEDIVAAWTADGEATKQLLAKGDNGGLSTMLTGMGSLSYGELAGERIKLGLMLHDPEEEHDCFADNTHASHFNDALGIRNIYLGSYT
;
A
#
# COMPACT_ATOMS: atom_id res chain seq x y z
N MET A 1 20.99 78.17 -26.98
CA MET A 1 20.26 76.95 -26.61
C MET A 1 21.28 75.96 -26.08
N SER A 2 21.32 75.76 -24.75
CA SER A 2 22.18 74.74 -24.14
C SER A 2 21.39 73.44 -24.04
N GLY A 3 21.85 72.39 -24.71
CA GLY A 3 21.32 71.03 -24.56
C GLY A 3 22.14 70.29 -23.51
N ALA A 4 21.52 69.96 -22.39
CA ALA A 4 22.10 69.04 -21.41
C ALA A 4 21.82 67.59 -21.84
N LEU A 5 22.88 66.80 -22.06
CA LEU A 5 22.75 65.35 -22.22
C LEU A 5 22.68 64.70 -20.83
N LEU A 6 21.53 64.13 -20.51
CA LEU A 6 21.35 63.19 -19.40
C LEU A 6 21.76 61.79 -19.88
N THR A 7 22.84 61.25 -19.33
CA THR A 7 23.24 59.86 -19.51
C THR A 7 22.53 59.02 -18.46
N ALA A 8 21.53 58.24 -18.88
CA ALA A 8 20.88 57.25 -18.03
C ALA A 8 21.79 56.02 -17.91
N CYS A 9 22.29 55.73 -16.71
CA CYS A 9 22.91 54.45 -16.41
C CYS A 9 21.79 53.43 -16.21
N SER A 10 21.61 52.51 -17.17
CA SER A 10 20.80 51.32 -16.99
C SER A 10 21.57 50.34 -16.12
N THR A 11 21.17 50.18 -14.86
CA THR A 11 21.58 49.03 -14.05
C THR A 11 20.93 47.79 -14.67
N VAL A 12 21.76 46.92 -15.22
CA VAL A 12 21.33 45.60 -15.65
C VAL A 12 21.16 44.79 -14.37
N ASP A 13 19.92 44.51 -13.96
CA ASP A 13 19.66 43.55 -12.90
C ASP A 13 20.10 42.18 -13.43
N GLU A 14 21.24 41.68 -12.95
CA GLU A 14 21.64 40.30 -13.19
C GLU A 14 20.56 39.39 -12.59
N ALA A 15 19.90 38.59 -13.44
CA ALA A 15 19.03 37.52 -12.98
C ALA A 15 19.82 36.63 -12.01
N PRO A 16 19.26 36.25 -10.84
CA PRO A 16 19.98 35.44 -9.87
C PRO A 16 20.47 34.16 -10.55
N ALA A 17 21.76 33.87 -10.40
CA ALA A 17 22.39 32.68 -10.96
C ALA A 17 21.58 31.44 -10.54
N GLN A 18 21.07 30.71 -11.53
CA GLN A 18 20.35 29.46 -11.31
C GLN A 18 21.34 28.46 -10.70
N LYS A 19 21.20 28.16 -9.40
CA LYS A 19 22.04 27.16 -8.71
C LYS A 19 21.87 25.84 -9.46
N THR A 20 22.93 25.37 -10.11
CA THR A 20 22.94 24.03 -10.71
C THR A 20 22.84 23.00 -9.59
N ALA A 21 21.82 22.13 -9.64
CA ALA A 21 21.67 21.07 -8.67
C ALA A 21 22.86 20.10 -8.75
N THR A 22 23.43 19.77 -7.60
CA THR A 22 24.45 18.73 -7.47
C THR A 22 23.80 17.35 -7.25
N ALA A 23 24.57 16.28 -7.43
CA ALA A 23 24.09 14.94 -7.11
C ALA A 23 23.70 14.80 -5.62
N THR A 24 24.47 15.42 -4.72
CA THR A 24 24.13 15.51 -3.30
C THR A 24 22.78 16.22 -3.06
N ASP A 25 22.53 17.34 -3.75
CA ASP A 25 21.24 18.06 -3.63
C ASP A 25 20.08 17.15 -4.08
N VAL A 26 20.25 16.38 -5.17
CA VAL A 26 19.23 15.46 -5.70
C VAL A 26 18.93 14.31 -4.74
N VAL A 27 19.97 13.66 -4.21
CA VAL A 27 19.82 12.55 -3.25
C VAL A 27 19.17 13.05 -1.95
N SER A 28 19.54 14.24 -1.49
CA SER A 28 18.92 14.85 -0.29
C SER A 28 17.44 15.18 -0.52
N GLN A 29 17.10 15.66 -1.72
CA GLN A 29 15.71 15.92 -2.09
C GLN A 29 14.89 14.63 -2.17
N TYR A 30 15.47 13.54 -2.69
CA TYR A 30 14.84 12.22 -2.72
C TYR A 30 14.48 11.71 -1.31
N VAL A 31 15.38 11.82 -0.34
CA VAL A 31 15.11 11.48 1.07
C VAL A 31 13.97 12.35 1.63
N SER A 32 13.97 13.65 1.31
CA SER A 32 12.94 14.58 1.79
C SER A 32 11.56 14.27 1.23
N ILE A 33 11.49 13.86 -0.04
CA ILE A 33 10.26 13.39 -0.68
C ILE A 33 9.80 12.08 -0.04
N ALA A 34 10.70 11.12 0.18
CA ALA A 34 10.38 9.85 0.83
C ALA A 34 9.72 10.09 2.19
N GLN A 35 10.35 10.92 3.03
CA GLN A 35 9.83 11.25 4.36
C GLN A 35 8.45 11.91 4.29
N SER A 36 8.23 12.81 3.34
CA SER A 36 6.93 13.49 3.17
C SER A 36 5.86 12.53 2.68
N ASN A 37 6.16 11.71 1.68
CA ASN A 37 5.21 10.80 1.05
C ASN A 37 4.79 9.65 1.98
N TYR A 38 5.75 9.01 2.67
CA TYR A 38 5.43 8.04 3.71
C TYR A 38 4.72 8.69 4.91
N GLY A 39 5.05 9.95 5.24
CA GLY A 39 4.36 10.71 6.27
C GLY A 39 2.88 10.93 5.95
N ASP A 40 2.56 11.27 4.71
CA ASP A 40 1.17 11.39 4.25
C ASP A 40 0.47 10.04 4.22
N SER A 41 1.16 8.98 3.80
CA SER A 41 0.65 7.60 3.86
C SER A 41 0.25 7.19 5.28
N LEU A 42 1.09 7.51 6.27
CA LEU A 42 0.78 7.30 7.67
C LEU A 42 -0.42 8.12 8.15
N ASN A 43 -0.52 9.38 7.74
CA ASN A 43 -1.62 10.27 8.14
C ASN A 43 -2.97 9.80 7.58
N THR A 44 -3.00 9.35 6.32
CA THR A 44 -4.21 8.81 5.70
C THR A 44 -4.56 7.43 6.26
N ALA A 45 -3.58 6.58 6.58
CA ALA A 45 -3.83 5.32 7.31
C ALA A 45 -4.44 5.53 8.70
N LYS A 46 -4.03 6.59 9.43
CA LYS A 46 -4.67 7.00 10.70
C LYS A 46 -6.12 7.47 10.52
N THR A 47 -6.41 8.12 9.39
CA THR A 47 -7.77 8.49 9.01
C THR A 47 -8.61 7.25 8.71
N LEU A 48 -8.06 6.30 7.95
CA LEU A 48 -8.68 5.00 7.68
C LEU A 48 -9.00 4.24 8.98
N ASP A 49 -8.05 4.12 9.90
CA ASP A 49 -8.28 3.46 11.20
C ASP A 49 -9.41 4.13 12.00
N THR A 50 -9.51 5.47 11.96
CA THR A 50 -10.61 6.20 12.59
C THR A 50 -11.96 5.86 11.95
N ALA A 51 -12.01 5.75 10.62
CA ALA A 51 -13.23 5.38 9.89
C ALA A 51 -13.61 3.90 10.13
N ILE A 52 -12.63 3.00 10.21
CA ILE A 52 -12.83 1.60 10.60
C ILE A 52 -13.42 1.53 12.01
N LYS A 53 -12.82 2.22 12.99
CA LYS A 53 -13.37 2.26 14.36
C LYS A 53 -14.81 2.75 14.39
N ALA A 54 -15.16 3.77 13.60
CA ALA A 54 -16.54 4.24 13.48
C ALA A 54 -17.49 3.20 12.85
N LEU A 55 -17.05 2.48 11.83
CA LEU A 55 -17.77 1.33 11.26
C LEU A 55 -17.99 0.25 12.32
N LEU A 56 -16.95 -0.10 13.08
CA LEU A 56 -17.06 -1.11 14.13
C LEU A 56 -17.99 -0.63 15.25
N ASP A 57 -17.94 0.62 15.68
CA ASP A 57 -18.79 1.12 16.76
C ASP A 57 -20.28 1.19 16.36
N ALA A 58 -20.57 1.57 15.12
CA ALA A 58 -21.93 1.68 14.59
C ALA A 58 -22.03 1.14 13.15
N PRO A 59 -22.15 -0.19 12.96
CA PRO A 59 -22.22 -0.79 11.63
C PRO A 59 -23.46 -0.34 10.86
N SER A 60 -23.23 0.31 9.71
CA SER A 60 -24.26 0.76 8.78
C SER A 60 -23.65 0.92 7.39
N GLU A 61 -24.47 0.94 6.34
CA GLU A 61 -23.98 1.19 4.98
C GLU A 61 -23.27 2.56 4.86
N GLU A 62 -23.67 3.55 5.66
CA GLU A 62 -23.02 4.86 5.70
C GLU A 62 -21.62 4.78 6.30
N SER A 63 -21.45 4.10 7.44
CA SER A 63 -20.15 3.94 8.08
C SER A 63 -19.22 3.00 7.30
N LEU A 64 -19.76 1.99 6.61
CA LEU A 64 -18.99 1.15 5.69
C LEU A 64 -18.50 1.96 4.48
N ALA A 65 -19.37 2.77 3.87
CA ALA A 65 -18.98 3.65 2.78
C ALA A 65 -17.90 4.67 3.19
N ALA A 66 -17.96 5.17 4.43
CA ALA A 66 -16.93 6.05 4.98
C ALA A 66 -15.58 5.34 5.14
N ALA A 67 -15.56 4.10 5.66
CA ALA A 67 -14.34 3.30 5.77
C ALA A 67 -13.75 2.97 4.39
N LYS A 68 -14.59 2.57 3.43
CA LYS A 68 -14.20 2.34 2.03
C LYS A 68 -13.57 3.59 1.40
N SER A 69 -14.20 4.76 1.58
CA SER A 69 -13.67 6.03 1.05
C SER A 69 -12.32 6.37 1.67
N ALA A 70 -12.18 6.20 3.00
CA ALA A 70 -10.91 6.44 3.69
C ALA A 70 -9.81 5.46 3.26
N TRP A 71 -10.16 4.23 2.86
CA TRP A 71 -9.19 3.27 2.33
C TRP A 71 -8.65 3.72 0.97
N ILE A 72 -9.54 4.16 0.07
CA ILE A 72 -9.15 4.70 -1.24
C ILE A 72 -8.24 5.92 -1.04
N GLU A 73 -8.58 6.84 -0.14
CA GLU A 73 -7.74 7.99 0.20
C GLU A 73 -6.39 7.58 0.79
N ALA A 74 -6.34 6.49 1.58
CA ALA A 74 -5.12 5.97 2.15
C ALA A 74 -4.20 5.28 1.13
N ARG A 75 -4.75 4.71 0.05
CA ARG A 75 -3.95 4.17 -1.06
C ARG A 75 -3.18 5.24 -1.84
N VAL A 76 -3.76 6.42 -2.03
CA VAL A 76 -3.21 7.46 -2.93
C VAL A 76 -1.75 7.86 -2.62
N PRO A 77 -1.39 8.30 -1.40
CA PRO A 77 0.00 8.63 -1.10
C PRO A 77 0.88 7.38 -1.08
N TYR A 78 0.41 6.27 -0.52
CA TYR A 78 1.22 5.04 -0.44
C TYR A 78 1.66 4.56 -1.82
N GLN A 79 0.75 4.51 -2.79
CA GLN A 79 1.05 3.99 -4.12
C GLN A 79 2.14 4.83 -4.82
N GLN A 80 2.22 6.13 -4.52
CA GLN A 80 3.29 6.99 -5.04
C GLN A 80 4.67 6.68 -4.42
N THR A 81 4.74 5.83 -3.39
CA THR A 81 5.98 5.40 -2.72
C THR A 81 6.62 4.16 -3.35
N GLU A 82 5.94 3.44 -4.24
CA GLU A 82 6.45 2.15 -4.71
C GLU A 82 7.78 2.25 -5.49
N ALA A 83 8.06 3.41 -6.09
CA ALA A 83 9.33 3.66 -6.78
C ALA A 83 10.54 3.71 -5.83
N TYR A 84 10.35 3.67 -4.51
CA TYR A 84 11.42 3.54 -3.52
C TYR A 84 11.84 2.09 -3.27
N ARG A 85 10.98 1.10 -3.57
CA ARG A 85 11.15 -0.32 -3.24
C ARG A 85 12.39 -0.94 -3.91
N PHE A 86 12.40 -1.01 -5.23
CA PHE A 86 13.37 -1.80 -6.01
C PHE A 86 14.83 -1.31 -5.98
N GLY A 87 15.06 -0.08 -5.51
CA GLY A 87 16.40 0.49 -5.36
C GLY A 87 16.96 0.39 -3.93
N ASN A 88 16.09 0.27 -2.92
CA ASN A 88 16.43 0.37 -1.51
C ASN A 88 16.00 -0.89 -0.77
N ALA A 89 16.98 -1.75 -0.45
CA ALA A 89 16.74 -3.03 0.20
C ALA A 89 15.93 -2.92 1.49
N TYR A 90 16.12 -1.86 2.30
CA TYR A 90 15.31 -1.68 3.50
C TYR A 90 13.83 -1.48 3.18
N VAL A 91 13.52 -0.75 2.12
CA VAL A 91 12.13 -0.54 1.68
C VAL A 91 11.57 -1.82 1.09
N ASP A 92 12.36 -2.52 0.27
CA ASP A 92 11.97 -3.80 -0.35
C ASP A 92 11.62 -4.87 0.69
N ASP A 93 12.50 -5.08 1.68
CA ASP A 93 12.28 -6.04 2.78
C ASP A 93 11.08 -5.66 3.68
N TRP A 94 10.71 -4.38 3.71
CA TRP A 94 9.58 -3.88 4.51
C TRP A 94 8.24 -3.99 3.78
N GLU A 95 8.23 -3.94 2.46
CA GLU A 95 7.04 -3.66 1.65
C GLU A 95 5.97 -4.76 1.70
N GLY A 96 6.38 -6.02 1.78
CA GLY A 96 5.46 -7.16 1.88
C GLY A 96 4.50 -7.07 3.08
N LYS A 97 4.89 -6.36 4.15
CA LYS A 97 4.03 -6.16 5.33
C LYS A 97 2.78 -5.32 5.04
N VAL A 98 2.87 -4.40 4.09
CA VAL A 98 1.84 -3.40 3.83
C VAL A 98 1.12 -3.58 2.50
N ASN A 99 1.72 -4.26 1.52
CA ASN A 99 1.23 -4.25 0.15
C ASN A 99 1.55 -5.53 -0.63
N ALA A 100 1.74 -6.65 0.07
CA ALA A 100 1.87 -7.95 -0.58
C ALA A 100 0.62 -8.29 -1.41
N TRP A 101 0.86 -8.87 -2.59
CA TRP A 101 -0.13 -9.31 -3.58
C TRP A 101 0.53 -10.42 -4.42
N PRO A 102 -0.19 -11.46 -4.89
CA PRO A 102 -1.64 -11.71 -4.80
C PRO A 102 -2.14 -12.09 -3.40
N LEU A 103 -3.46 -12.08 -3.16
CA LEU A 103 -4.08 -12.46 -1.88
C LEU A 103 -5.11 -13.57 -2.10
N ASP A 104 -4.94 -14.71 -1.43
CA ASP A 104 -5.97 -15.76 -1.40
C ASP A 104 -7.11 -15.37 -0.44
N GLU A 105 -8.22 -14.91 -0.98
CA GLU A 105 -9.41 -14.44 -0.26
C GLU A 105 -9.93 -15.46 0.77
N GLY A 106 -9.90 -16.73 0.39
CA GLY A 106 -10.36 -17.86 1.20
C GLY A 106 -9.46 -18.17 2.40
N LEU A 107 -8.24 -17.60 2.46
CA LEU A 107 -7.43 -17.59 3.67
C LEU A 107 -8.12 -16.79 4.78
N ILE A 108 -8.64 -15.60 4.47
CA ILE A 108 -9.10 -14.62 5.46
C ILE A 108 -10.54 -14.89 5.91
N ASP A 109 -11.50 -14.95 4.98
CA ASP A 109 -12.94 -14.99 5.26
C ASP A 109 -13.69 -15.94 4.33
N TYR A 110 -15.02 -15.92 4.41
CA TYR A 110 -15.87 -16.61 3.44
C TYR A 110 -15.70 -16.05 2.02
N VAL A 111 -15.88 -16.93 1.05
CA VAL A 111 -15.85 -16.70 -0.40
C VAL A 111 -17.06 -17.37 -1.04
N ASP A 112 -17.40 -16.99 -2.27
CA ASP A 112 -18.45 -17.65 -3.04
C ASP A 112 -18.09 -19.11 -3.33
N ALA A 113 -19.10 -19.96 -3.49
CA ALA A 113 -18.89 -21.38 -3.76
C ALA A 113 -18.12 -21.65 -5.07
N SER A 114 -18.09 -20.70 -6.00
CA SER A 114 -17.32 -20.78 -7.24
C SER A 114 -15.82 -20.63 -7.07
N TYR A 115 -15.33 -20.09 -5.94
CA TYR A 115 -13.91 -19.95 -5.65
C TYR A 115 -13.20 -21.32 -5.63
N GLY A 116 -13.87 -22.33 -5.08
CA GLY A 116 -13.29 -23.65 -4.85
C GLY A 116 -13.00 -23.88 -3.37
N THR A 117 -12.49 -25.06 -3.05
CA THR A 117 -12.30 -25.49 -1.65
C THR A 117 -10.89 -25.99 -1.34
N GLU A 118 -10.03 -26.14 -2.35
CA GLU A 118 -8.66 -26.62 -2.22
C GLU A 118 -7.79 -26.09 -3.36
N SER A 119 -6.48 -25.99 -3.10
CA SER A 119 -5.45 -25.70 -4.09
C SER A 119 -4.31 -26.70 -3.91
N ASP A 120 -3.78 -27.21 -5.02
CA ASP A 120 -2.59 -28.08 -5.01
C ASP A 120 -1.33 -27.30 -4.58
N GLU A 121 -1.34 -25.98 -4.74
CA GLU A 121 -0.20 -25.08 -4.49
C GLU A 121 -0.30 -24.40 -3.11
N ASN A 122 -1.52 -24.12 -2.62
CA ASN A 122 -1.73 -23.48 -1.32
C ASN A 122 -2.62 -24.33 -0.39
N PRO A 123 -2.06 -24.99 0.63
CA PRO A 123 -2.82 -25.73 1.64
C PRO A 123 -3.82 -24.88 2.44
N TYR A 124 -3.67 -23.55 2.44
CA TYR A 124 -4.47 -22.60 3.22
C TYR A 124 -5.48 -21.82 2.37
N TYR A 125 -5.61 -22.18 1.09
CA TYR A 125 -6.48 -21.54 0.10
C TYR A 125 -7.91 -21.25 0.58
N ALA A 126 -8.49 -22.14 1.40
CA ALA A 126 -9.83 -22.00 1.98
C ALA A 126 -9.82 -22.08 3.52
N ALA A 127 -8.74 -21.66 4.16
CA ALA A 127 -8.53 -21.80 5.61
C ALA A 127 -9.52 -20.98 6.45
N ASN A 128 -10.00 -19.83 5.95
CA ASN A 128 -10.97 -18.95 6.57
C ASN A 128 -10.67 -18.70 8.07
N ILE A 129 -9.60 -17.94 8.33
CA ILE A 129 -9.12 -17.58 9.68
C ILE A 129 -10.26 -17.00 10.53
N ILE A 130 -11.18 -16.23 9.92
CA ILE A 130 -12.33 -15.65 10.61
C ILE A 130 -13.28 -16.74 11.13
N ALA A 131 -13.53 -17.82 10.40
CA ALA A 131 -14.38 -18.91 10.85
C ALA A 131 -13.68 -19.94 11.74
N ASN A 132 -12.34 -20.04 11.65
CA ASN A 132 -11.57 -21.11 12.27
C ASN A 132 -10.65 -20.58 13.39
N PRO A 133 -11.02 -20.72 14.68
CA PRO A 133 -10.20 -20.25 15.80
C PRO A 133 -8.95 -21.11 16.05
N LYS A 134 -8.77 -22.19 15.29
CA LYS A 134 -7.61 -23.07 15.35
C LYS A 134 -7.23 -23.47 13.94
N LEU A 135 -5.97 -23.26 13.59
CA LEU A 135 -5.40 -23.61 12.30
C LEU A 135 -4.28 -24.62 12.51
N ASN A 136 -4.02 -25.45 11.51
CA ASN A 136 -2.89 -26.37 11.52
C ASN A 136 -1.90 -25.90 10.46
N VAL A 137 -0.76 -25.39 10.89
CA VAL A 137 0.29 -24.82 10.03
C VAL A 137 1.53 -25.69 10.13
N GLY A 138 1.92 -26.36 9.04
CA GLY A 138 3.09 -27.25 9.05
C GLY A 138 3.06 -28.36 10.12
N GLY A 139 1.87 -28.80 10.56
CA GLY A 139 1.70 -29.78 11.65
C GLY A 139 1.67 -29.19 13.06
N VAL A 140 1.73 -27.86 13.20
CA VAL A 140 1.63 -27.13 14.46
C VAL A 140 0.24 -26.48 14.57
N GLU A 141 -0.42 -26.66 15.71
CA GLU A 141 -1.69 -25.97 15.99
C GLU A 141 -1.41 -24.49 16.32
N VAL A 142 -1.93 -23.59 15.48
CA VAL A 142 -1.96 -22.14 15.69
C VAL A 142 -3.28 -21.78 16.34
N ASP A 143 -3.20 -21.12 17.50
CA ASP A 143 -4.36 -20.58 18.22
C ASP A 143 -4.74 -19.21 17.65
N ALA A 144 -5.82 -19.18 16.86
CA ALA A 144 -6.39 -17.98 16.29
C ALA A 144 -7.66 -17.54 17.05
N SER A 145 -7.89 -18.01 18.29
CA SER A 145 -9.10 -17.68 19.05
C SER A 145 -9.27 -16.18 19.33
N SER A 146 -8.17 -15.43 19.35
CA SER A 146 -8.15 -13.97 19.27
C SER A 146 -7.30 -13.53 18.09
N ILE A 147 -7.86 -12.70 17.21
CA ILE A 147 -7.13 -12.19 16.06
C ILE A 147 -6.40 -10.90 16.47
N THR A 148 -5.09 -10.98 16.56
CA THR A 148 -4.22 -9.88 17.04
C THR A 148 -3.22 -9.47 15.96
N PRO A 149 -2.67 -8.24 16.03
CA PRO A 149 -1.56 -7.83 15.15
C PRO A 149 -0.44 -8.88 15.08
N ALA A 150 0.04 -9.37 16.22
CA ALA A 150 1.13 -10.36 16.26
C ALA A 150 0.74 -11.71 15.63
N LEU A 151 -0.52 -12.15 15.76
CA LEU A 151 -0.98 -13.35 15.07
C LEU A 151 -0.89 -13.15 13.54
N LEU A 152 -1.40 -12.03 13.03
CA LEU A 152 -1.41 -11.78 11.60
C LEU A 152 0.01 -11.66 11.03
N SER A 153 0.87 -10.85 11.65
CA SER A 153 2.20 -10.55 11.10
C SER A 153 3.26 -11.61 11.37
N GLU A 154 3.20 -12.33 12.49
CA GLU A 154 4.27 -13.27 12.88
C GLU A 154 3.93 -14.73 12.56
N GLN A 155 2.65 -15.05 12.40
CA GLN A 155 2.20 -16.43 12.21
C GLN A 155 1.41 -16.68 10.95
N LEU A 156 0.74 -15.68 10.35
CA LEU A 156 -0.18 -15.89 9.22
C LEU A 156 0.31 -15.29 7.90
N GLN A 157 0.97 -14.14 7.92
CA GLN A 157 1.53 -13.50 6.72
C GLN A 157 2.53 -14.45 6.05
N GLU A 158 2.29 -14.74 4.77
CA GLU A 158 3.12 -15.61 3.92
C GLU A 158 3.39 -16.97 4.57
N ILE A 159 2.37 -17.54 5.23
CA ILE A 159 2.44 -18.86 5.86
C ILE A 159 3.02 -19.90 4.89
N ASP A 160 3.92 -20.73 5.42
CA ASP A 160 4.66 -21.75 4.66
C ASP A 160 5.38 -21.21 3.41
N GLU A 161 5.78 -19.94 3.42
CA GLU A 161 6.44 -19.24 2.30
C GLU A 161 5.57 -19.17 1.03
N VAL A 162 4.24 -19.27 1.17
CA VAL A 162 3.29 -19.11 0.07
C VAL A 162 2.93 -17.63 -0.05
N GLU A 163 3.36 -16.99 -1.14
CA GLU A 163 3.21 -15.54 -1.37
C GLU A 163 1.75 -15.07 -1.32
N SER A 164 0.80 -15.90 -1.78
CA SER A 164 -0.63 -15.57 -1.76
C SER A 164 -1.27 -15.61 -0.37
N ASN A 165 -0.55 -16.10 0.66
CA ASN A 165 -1.04 -16.09 2.04
C ASN A 165 -0.89 -14.71 2.69
N VAL A 166 -1.44 -13.68 2.06
CA VAL A 166 -1.41 -12.30 2.54
C VAL A 166 -2.44 -12.12 3.66
N ALA A 167 -1.95 -11.86 4.86
CA ALA A 167 -2.74 -11.68 6.07
C ALA A 167 -2.77 -10.23 6.57
N THR A 168 -1.91 -9.35 6.08
CA THR A 168 -1.72 -7.96 6.56
C THR A 168 -1.84 -6.94 5.43
N GLY A 169 -1.64 -5.66 5.77
CA GLY A 169 -1.53 -4.59 4.77
C GLY A 169 -2.85 -4.11 4.16
N TYR A 170 -2.72 -3.32 3.09
CA TYR A 170 -3.83 -2.64 2.44
C TYR A 170 -4.83 -3.64 1.83
N HIS A 171 -4.36 -4.68 1.15
CA HIS A 171 -5.21 -5.65 0.46
C HIS A 171 -6.02 -6.53 1.42
N ALA A 172 -5.46 -6.89 2.59
CA ALA A 172 -6.25 -7.56 3.63
C ALA A 172 -7.39 -6.68 4.15
N ILE A 173 -7.13 -5.38 4.39
CA ILE A 173 -8.17 -4.41 4.78
C ILE A 173 -9.20 -4.23 3.66
N GLU A 174 -8.73 -4.17 2.42
CA GLU A 174 -9.56 -4.05 1.22
C GLU A 174 -10.56 -5.22 1.11
N PHE A 175 -10.05 -6.45 1.13
CA PHE A 175 -10.89 -7.66 1.10
C PHE A 175 -11.87 -7.68 2.27
N LEU A 176 -11.47 -7.23 3.46
CA LEU A 176 -12.38 -7.16 4.59
C LEU A 176 -13.47 -6.11 4.40
N LEU A 177 -13.21 -4.99 3.71
CA LEU A 177 -14.22 -3.95 3.49
C LEU A 177 -15.13 -4.24 2.29
N TRP A 178 -14.61 -4.81 1.21
CA TRP A 178 -15.37 -5.09 -0.02
C TRP A 178 -15.83 -6.55 -0.15
N GLY A 179 -15.13 -7.49 0.46
CA GLY A 179 -15.31 -8.92 0.18
C GLY A 179 -14.81 -9.29 -1.21
N GLN A 180 -15.06 -10.53 -1.61
CA GLN A 180 -14.72 -11.02 -2.93
C GLN A 180 -15.39 -10.20 -4.04
N ASP A 181 -14.65 -9.90 -5.09
CA ASP A 181 -15.21 -9.33 -6.31
C ASP A 181 -15.68 -10.46 -7.26
N LEU A 182 -16.97 -10.44 -7.59
CA LEU A 182 -17.62 -11.44 -8.43
C LEU A 182 -17.94 -10.92 -9.83
N ASN A 183 -17.44 -9.74 -10.20
CA ASN A 183 -17.71 -9.13 -11.49
C ASN A 183 -16.78 -9.64 -12.61
N GLY A 184 -15.76 -10.43 -12.26
CA GLY A 184 -14.75 -10.93 -13.20
C GLY A 184 -14.03 -9.75 -13.84
N THR A 185 -13.90 -9.73 -15.17
CA THR A 185 -13.30 -8.59 -15.89
C THR A 185 -14.30 -7.46 -16.21
N ASN A 186 -15.50 -7.47 -15.61
CA ASN A 186 -16.50 -6.40 -15.80
C ASN A 186 -16.38 -5.38 -14.67
N GLN A 187 -16.83 -4.15 -14.95
CA GLN A 187 -16.87 -3.11 -13.93
C GLN A 187 -17.73 -3.51 -12.73
N GLY A 188 -17.22 -3.30 -11.53
CA GLY A 188 -17.90 -3.56 -10.27
C GLY A 188 -16.89 -3.92 -9.18
N ALA A 189 -17.23 -3.60 -7.94
CA ALA A 189 -16.42 -3.91 -6.77
C ALA A 189 -17.15 -4.94 -5.89
N GLY A 190 -16.42 -5.51 -4.93
CA GLY A 190 -16.97 -6.39 -3.91
C GLY A 190 -18.14 -5.75 -3.14
N ALA A 191 -19.17 -6.57 -2.88
CA ALA A 191 -20.46 -6.13 -2.35
C ALA A 191 -20.71 -6.55 -0.88
N ARG A 192 -19.66 -6.62 -0.05
CA ARG A 192 -19.80 -6.95 1.38
C ARG A 192 -20.77 -5.97 2.07
N PRO A 193 -21.78 -6.46 2.80
CA PRO A 193 -22.74 -5.61 3.50
C PRO A 193 -22.20 -5.16 4.86
N ALA A 194 -22.67 -4.01 5.36
CA ALA A 194 -22.26 -3.52 6.69
C ALA A 194 -22.71 -4.46 7.84
N THR A 195 -23.71 -5.29 7.59
CA THR A 195 -24.18 -6.32 8.53
C THR A 195 -23.12 -7.35 8.89
N ASP A 196 -22.06 -7.51 8.09
CA ASP A 196 -20.91 -8.35 8.41
C ASP A 196 -20.04 -7.82 9.55
N PHE A 197 -20.28 -6.59 9.99
CA PHE A 197 -19.66 -6.01 11.17
C PHE A 197 -20.63 -5.87 12.34
N SER A 198 -21.90 -6.26 12.16
CA SER A 198 -22.92 -6.17 13.21
C SER A 198 -22.84 -7.34 14.18
N LEU A 199 -22.72 -7.05 15.48
CA LEU A 199 -22.81 -8.07 16.54
C LEU A 199 -24.25 -8.54 16.79
N GLU A 200 -25.25 -7.78 16.34
CA GLU A 200 -26.67 -8.08 16.55
C GLU A 200 -27.33 -8.68 15.30
N ASN A 201 -26.99 -8.17 14.12
CA ASN A 201 -27.61 -8.53 12.84
C ASN A 201 -26.58 -9.14 11.88
N CYS A 202 -25.74 -10.04 12.38
CA CYS A 202 -24.66 -10.67 11.62
C CYS A 202 -25.19 -11.55 10.47
N THR A 203 -24.91 -11.19 9.21
CA THR A 203 -25.44 -11.90 8.03
C THR A 203 -24.63 -13.15 7.68
N ASN A 204 -23.30 -13.07 7.70
CA ASN A 204 -22.41 -14.17 7.28
C ASN A 204 -21.65 -14.86 8.42
N GLY A 205 -22.15 -14.74 9.67
CA GLY A 205 -21.48 -15.30 10.85
C GLY A 205 -20.13 -14.64 11.17
N ASN A 206 -19.56 -15.02 12.31
CA ASN A 206 -18.22 -14.63 12.78
C ASN A 206 -17.94 -13.10 12.75
N CYS A 207 -18.98 -12.27 12.86
CA CYS A 207 -18.84 -10.81 12.78
C CYS A 207 -17.94 -10.25 13.89
N ASP A 208 -17.95 -10.85 15.08
CA ASP A 208 -17.00 -10.55 16.16
C ASP A 208 -15.55 -10.73 15.71
N ARG A 209 -15.21 -11.87 15.11
CA ARG A 209 -13.85 -12.18 14.64
C ARG A 209 -13.45 -11.34 13.43
N ARG A 210 -14.38 -11.06 12.51
CA ARG A 210 -14.13 -10.14 11.37
C ARG A 210 -13.80 -8.72 11.85
N ARG A 211 -14.45 -8.24 12.91
CA ARG A 211 -14.11 -6.96 13.55
C ARG A 211 -12.71 -6.98 14.17
N GLU A 212 -12.35 -8.07 14.85
CA GLU A 212 -11.00 -8.26 15.39
C GLU A 212 -9.94 -8.22 14.28
N TYR A 213 -10.16 -8.95 13.18
CA TYR A 213 -9.25 -8.96 12.04
C TYR A 213 -9.09 -7.56 11.46
N LEU A 214 -10.20 -6.90 11.09
CA LEU A 214 -10.15 -5.58 10.47
C LEU A 214 -9.42 -4.56 11.35
N GLN A 215 -9.66 -4.57 12.67
CA GLN A 215 -8.93 -3.70 13.59
C GLN A 215 -7.44 -4.08 13.73
N ALA A 216 -7.12 -5.37 13.76
CA ALA A 216 -5.73 -5.86 13.86
C ALA A 216 -4.92 -5.48 12.62
N ALA A 217 -5.45 -5.72 11.42
CA ALA A 217 -4.82 -5.35 10.15
C ALA A 217 -4.62 -3.83 10.04
N SER A 218 -5.63 -3.03 10.42
CA SER A 218 -5.52 -1.56 10.45
C SER A 218 -4.46 -1.06 11.44
N THR A 219 -4.33 -1.73 12.59
CA THR A 219 -3.30 -1.40 13.59
C THR A 219 -1.90 -1.71 13.09
N LEU A 220 -1.72 -2.86 12.42
CA LEU A 220 -0.45 -3.23 11.79
C LEU A 220 -0.04 -2.23 10.72
N LEU A 221 -0.96 -1.88 9.82
CA LEU A 221 -0.69 -0.92 8.75
C LEU A 221 -0.14 0.41 9.30
N ILE A 222 -0.71 0.92 10.39
CA ILE A 222 -0.18 2.12 11.06
C ILE A 222 1.22 1.87 11.62
N SER A 223 1.44 0.77 12.33
CA SER A 223 2.75 0.44 12.92
C SER A 223 3.84 0.32 11.85
N ASP A 224 3.55 -0.38 10.76
CA ASP A 224 4.49 -0.57 9.66
C ASP A 224 4.79 0.76 8.95
N LEU A 225 3.78 1.63 8.78
CA LEU A 225 3.98 2.98 8.23
C LEU A 225 4.75 3.91 9.19
N GLU A 226 4.60 3.75 10.50
CA GLU A 226 5.44 4.45 11.48
C GLU A 226 6.90 4.04 11.37
N ASP A 227 7.17 2.74 11.18
CA ASP A 227 8.51 2.19 11.00
C ASP A 227 9.20 2.75 9.75
N ILE A 228 8.51 2.78 8.59
CA ILE A 228 9.13 3.29 7.36
C ILE A 228 9.33 4.81 7.40
N VAL A 229 8.42 5.56 8.03
CA VAL A 229 8.60 7.01 8.26
C VAL A 229 9.85 7.25 9.11
N ALA A 230 10.05 6.45 10.17
CA ALA A 230 11.24 6.54 11.02
C ALA A 230 12.52 6.20 10.24
N ALA A 231 12.46 5.21 9.34
CA ALA A 231 13.58 4.79 8.50
C ALA A 231 14.05 5.86 7.51
N TRP A 232 13.17 6.80 7.12
CA TRP A 232 13.49 7.92 6.24
C TRP A 232 13.89 9.22 6.97
N THR A 233 14.02 9.20 8.30
CA THR A 233 14.64 10.32 9.03
C THR A 233 16.13 10.45 8.70
N ALA A 234 16.77 11.56 9.08
CA ALA A 234 18.20 11.77 8.86
C ALA A 234 19.09 10.67 9.48
N ASP A 235 18.65 10.12 10.61
CA ASP A 235 19.32 9.02 11.31
C ASP A 235 18.67 7.64 11.03
N GLY A 236 17.67 7.58 10.15
CA GLY A 236 16.94 6.37 9.81
C GLY A 236 17.76 5.42 8.92
N GLU A 237 17.42 4.13 8.97
CA GLU A 237 18.20 3.09 8.30
C GLU A 237 18.12 3.19 6.77
N ALA A 238 16.94 3.43 6.19
CA ALA A 238 16.78 3.60 4.74
C ALA A 238 17.61 4.79 4.22
N THR A 239 17.63 5.91 4.96
CA THR A 239 18.47 7.07 4.64
C THR A 239 19.96 6.73 4.75
N LYS A 240 20.40 6.10 5.84
CA LYS A 240 21.80 5.73 6.05
C LYS A 240 22.32 4.78 4.97
N GLN A 241 21.54 3.76 4.62
CA GLN A 241 21.90 2.81 3.56
C GLN A 241 22.03 3.50 2.20
N LEU A 242 21.13 4.43 1.87
CA LEU A 242 21.21 5.22 0.65
C LEU A 242 22.48 6.08 0.61
N LEU A 243 22.73 6.86 1.67
CA LEU A 243 23.86 7.78 1.75
C LEU A 243 25.22 7.07 1.79
N ALA A 244 25.29 5.87 2.38
CA ALA A 244 26.50 5.05 2.42
C ALA A 244 26.99 4.64 1.02
N LYS A 245 26.13 4.65 0.01
CA LYS A 245 26.49 4.37 -1.40
C LYS A 245 27.15 5.57 -2.10
N GLY A 246 27.21 6.73 -1.44
CA GLY A 246 27.66 8.01 -2.01
C GLY A 246 26.73 8.51 -3.12
N ASP A 247 26.99 9.72 -3.61
CA ASP A 247 26.11 10.41 -4.56
C ASP A 247 25.76 9.59 -5.81
N ASN A 248 26.76 8.98 -6.47
CA ASN A 248 26.52 8.18 -7.67
C ASN A 248 25.73 6.90 -7.37
N GLY A 249 25.96 6.28 -6.22
CA GLY A 249 25.21 5.10 -5.80
C GLY A 249 23.78 5.44 -5.36
N GLY A 250 23.56 6.61 -4.77
CA GLY A 250 22.24 7.16 -4.47
C GLY A 250 21.45 7.44 -5.76
N LEU A 251 22.06 8.11 -6.74
CA LEU A 251 21.44 8.30 -8.06
C LEU A 251 21.12 6.97 -8.77
N SER A 252 22.03 5.99 -8.68
CA SER A 252 21.77 4.65 -9.22
C SER A 252 20.57 4.00 -8.54
N THR A 253 20.47 4.11 -7.21
CA THR A 253 19.34 3.58 -6.42
C THR A 253 18.01 4.19 -6.88
N MET A 254 17.96 5.52 -7.03
CA MET A 254 16.76 6.23 -7.51
C MET A 254 16.34 5.79 -8.92
N LEU A 255 17.31 5.69 -9.84
CA LEU A 255 17.06 5.28 -11.22
C LEU A 255 16.63 3.81 -11.31
N THR A 256 17.21 2.93 -10.49
CA THR A 256 16.78 1.53 -10.39
C THR A 256 15.36 1.42 -9.88
N GLY A 257 14.99 2.17 -8.84
CA GLY A 257 13.63 2.19 -8.29
C GLY A 257 12.58 2.61 -9.34
N MET A 258 12.79 3.76 -9.99
CA MET A 258 11.91 4.23 -11.06
C MET A 258 11.86 3.27 -12.26
N GLY A 259 13.02 2.75 -12.68
CA GLY A 259 13.11 1.85 -13.83
C GLY A 259 12.37 0.54 -13.60
N SER A 260 12.58 -0.08 -12.43
CA SER A 260 11.96 -1.37 -12.08
C SER A 260 10.46 -1.24 -11.92
N LEU A 261 9.96 -0.22 -11.21
CA LEU A 261 8.52 0.03 -11.12
C LEU A 261 7.92 0.31 -12.49
N SER A 262 8.57 1.13 -13.32
CA SER A 262 7.98 1.52 -14.61
C SER A 262 7.86 0.37 -15.61
N TYR A 263 8.91 -0.43 -15.79
CA TYR A 263 8.98 -1.44 -16.85
C TYR A 263 8.70 -2.85 -16.35
N GLY A 264 9.30 -3.23 -15.22
CA GLY A 264 9.12 -4.56 -14.63
C GLY A 264 7.70 -4.70 -14.10
N GLU A 265 7.39 -3.95 -13.04
CA GLU A 265 6.15 -4.13 -12.29
C GLU A 265 4.94 -3.54 -13.01
N LEU A 266 4.87 -2.22 -13.18
CA LEU A 266 3.66 -1.54 -13.66
C LEU A 266 3.30 -1.98 -15.08
N ALA A 267 4.26 -1.91 -16.01
CA ALA A 267 4.00 -2.28 -17.40
C ALA A 267 4.01 -3.80 -17.65
N GLY A 268 4.89 -4.54 -16.97
CA GLY A 268 5.16 -5.95 -17.25
C GLY A 268 4.23 -6.90 -16.51
N GLU A 269 4.10 -6.72 -15.20
CA GLU A 269 3.28 -7.57 -14.34
C GLU A 269 1.85 -7.01 -14.26
N ARG A 270 1.66 -5.81 -13.68
CA ARG A 270 0.34 -5.28 -13.29
C ARG A 270 -0.60 -4.91 -14.45
N ILE A 271 -0.07 -4.39 -15.56
CA ILE A 271 -0.90 -4.03 -16.73
C ILE A 271 -0.97 -5.18 -17.74
N LYS A 272 0.17 -5.80 -18.05
CA LYS A 272 0.27 -6.73 -19.17
C LYS A 272 -0.24 -8.13 -18.80
N LEU A 273 0.03 -8.64 -17.59
CA LEU A 273 -0.44 -9.98 -17.22
C LEU A 273 -1.96 -10.02 -17.10
N GLY A 274 -2.57 -9.08 -16.36
CA GLY A 274 -4.04 -8.98 -16.29
C GLY A 274 -4.69 -8.89 -17.67
N LEU A 275 -4.11 -8.09 -18.59
CA LEU A 275 -4.59 -8.01 -19.97
C LEU A 275 -4.42 -9.32 -20.77
N MET A 276 -3.34 -10.07 -20.55
CA MET A 276 -3.01 -11.28 -21.30
C MET A 276 -3.71 -12.53 -20.78
N LEU A 277 -3.83 -12.65 -19.46
CA LEU A 277 -4.39 -13.81 -18.77
C LEU A 277 -5.91 -13.68 -18.60
N HIS A 278 -6.44 -12.45 -18.66
CA HIS A 278 -7.84 -12.15 -18.34
C HIS A 278 -8.21 -12.63 -16.93
N ASP A 279 -7.24 -12.54 -16.03
CA ASP A 279 -7.35 -12.95 -14.64
C ASP A 279 -7.43 -11.69 -13.77
N PRO A 280 -8.58 -11.43 -13.10
CA PRO A 280 -8.71 -10.32 -12.17
C PRO A 280 -7.74 -10.36 -10.99
N GLU A 281 -7.22 -11.54 -10.62
CA GLU A 281 -6.27 -11.69 -9.51
C GLU A 281 -4.87 -11.14 -9.85
N GLU A 282 -4.59 -10.86 -11.13
CA GLU A 282 -3.38 -10.16 -11.56
C GLU A 282 -3.48 -8.63 -11.36
N GLU A 283 -4.66 -8.13 -10.94
CA GLU A 283 -4.91 -6.71 -10.73
C GLU A 283 -4.83 -6.34 -9.25
N HIS A 284 -3.87 -5.48 -8.89
CA HIS A 284 -3.86 -4.86 -7.56
C HIS A 284 -5.14 -4.03 -7.35
N ASP A 285 -5.68 -4.09 -6.14
CA ASP A 285 -6.91 -3.41 -5.73
C ASP A 285 -8.19 -3.87 -6.49
N CYS A 286 -8.25 -5.15 -6.89
CA CYS A 286 -9.40 -5.70 -7.61
C CYS A 286 -10.69 -5.65 -6.76
N PHE A 287 -10.62 -5.92 -5.45
CA PHE A 287 -11.81 -5.95 -4.59
C PHE A 287 -12.53 -4.60 -4.54
N ALA A 288 -11.78 -3.49 -4.59
CA ALA A 288 -12.31 -2.13 -4.61
C ALA A 288 -12.61 -1.59 -6.02
N ASP A 289 -12.29 -2.32 -7.09
CA ASP A 289 -12.32 -1.84 -8.48
C ASP A 289 -11.47 -0.56 -8.66
N ASN A 290 -10.30 -0.54 -8.02
CA ASN A 290 -9.44 0.66 -7.89
C ASN A 290 -8.10 0.56 -8.64
N THR A 291 -7.86 -0.54 -9.36
CA THR A 291 -6.63 -0.82 -10.13
C THR A 291 -6.15 0.37 -10.97
N HIS A 292 -7.06 1.04 -11.66
CA HIS A 292 -6.76 2.20 -12.51
C HIS A 292 -6.16 3.38 -11.74
N ALA A 293 -6.60 3.62 -10.51
CA ALA A 293 -6.06 4.66 -9.65
C ALA A 293 -4.67 4.26 -9.14
N SER A 294 -4.45 2.98 -8.86
CA SER A 294 -3.14 2.48 -8.43
C SER A 294 -2.10 2.58 -9.54
N HIS A 295 -2.44 2.19 -10.78
CA HIS A 295 -1.60 2.44 -11.95
C HIS A 295 -1.27 3.93 -12.16
N PHE A 296 -2.25 4.81 -11.97
CA PHE A 296 -2.03 6.25 -12.09
C PHE A 296 -1.06 6.75 -11.02
N ASN A 297 -1.22 6.33 -9.77
CA ASN A 297 -0.41 6.80 -8.66
C ASN A 297 1.02 6.22 -8.69
N ASP A 298 1.22 5.00 -9.20
CA ASP A 298 2.58 4.48 -9.51
C ASP A 298 3.31 5.39 -10.51
N ALA A 299 2.63 5.71 -11.62
CA ALA A 299 3.18 6.59 -12.64
C ALA A 299 3.45 8.00 -12.10
N LEU A 300 2.59 8.50 -11.21
CA LEU A 300 2.77 9.77 -10.52
C LEU A 300 3.98 9.72 -9.57
N GLY A 301 4.17 8.65 -8.80
CA GLY A 301 5.33 8.44 -7.94
C GLY A 301 6.65 8.46 -8.71
N ILE A 302 6.70 7.76 -9.85
CA ILE A 302 7.85 7.80 -10.77
C ILE A 302 8.12 9.24 -11.24
N ARG A 303 7.07 9.94 -11.67
CA ARG A 303 7.20 11.34 -12.12
C ARG A 303 7.68 12.26 -10.99
N ASN A 304 7.18 12.08 -9.77
CA ASN A 304 7.53 12.89 -8.62
C ASN A 304 9.03 12.75 -8.28
N ILE A 305 9.56 11.52 -8.30
CA ILE A 305 10.99 11.28 -8.09
C ILE A 305 11.82 11.86 -9.24
N TYR A 306 11.40 11.65 -10.50
CA TYR A 306 12.13 12.17 -11.66
C TYR A 306 12.24 13.70 -11.65
N LEU A 307 11.18 14.38 -11.24
CA LEU A 307 11.12 15.85 -11.16
C LEU A 307 11.63 16.42 -9.83
N GLY A 308 11.88 15.56 -8.82
CA GLY A 308 12.29 15.99 -7.49
C GLY A 308 11.22 16.79 -6.74
N SER A 309 9.93 16.50 -6.96
CA SER A 309 8.81 17.25 -6.39
C SER A 309 7.65 16.32 -6.00
N TYR A 310 7.09 16.55 -4.82
CA TYR A 310 5.88 15.89 -4.29
C TYR A 310 5.01 16.96 -3.63
N THR A 311 3.71 16.96 -3.93
CA THR A 311 2.75 18.01 -3.56
C THR A 311 1.37 17.45 -3.37
#